data_AF-A0AAP0Q2S9-F1
#
_entry.id   AF-A0AAP0Q2S9-F1
#
_cell.length_a   1.000
_cell.length_b   1.000
_cell.length_c   1.000
_cell.angle_alpha   90.00
_cell.angle_beta   90.00
_cell.angle_gamma   90.00
#
_symmetry.space_group_name_H-M   'P 1'
#
loop_
_entity.id
_entity.type
_entity.pdbx_description
1 polymer ?
#
loop_
_entity_poly.entity_id
_entity_poly.type
_entity_poly.pdbx_seq_one_letter_code
_entity_poly.pdbx_strand_id
1 'polypeptide(L)'
;MVAVEEKNIISSYKIPFSDVVAKKRRNAIWNRIWNIRDMIYATVLVLVHLFCVFAPFYFNWKAFWVAVVLYWITGNAVTISYHRNLAHMSFKLPKVLEYFFAYCASHALQGHPIDWVSKHRFHHKYVDTERDPHSPIDGFWFSHINWILDVDYMVYKVGKRKNVADLRKQFFYVFLMKTYLLHHIALGILLYKWGGMPFLVWGMNKWWQVDIGWCVIRLLERVGLATDVKVPSESQKQKMKTYLGK
;
A
#
# COMPACT_ATOMS: atom_id res chain seq x y z
N MET A 1 -1.19 -29.45 -6.02
CA MET A 1 -0.17 -28.99 -6.98
C MET A 1 0.86 -28.10 -6.28
N VAL A 2 1.63 -28.67 -5.34
CA VAL A 2 2.24 -27.91 -4.21
C VAL A 2 3.79 -27.82 -4.28
N ALA A 3 4.46 -28.19 -5.38
CA ALA A 3 5.93 -28.31 -5.37
C ALA A 3 6.70 -27.79 -6.61
N VAL A 4 6.09 -26.99 -7.49
CA VAL A 4 6.70 -26.70 -8.82
C VAL A 4 7.21 -25.25 -8.98
N GLU A 5 6.76 -24.28 -8.19
CA GLU A 5 7.09 -22.86 -8.44
C GLU A 5 8.39 -22.33 -7.77
N GLU A 6 9.03 -23.08 -6.87
CA GLU A 6 10.21 -22.59 -6.13
C GLU A 6 11.51 -22.53 -6.98
N LYS A 7 11.51 -22.95 -8.26
CA LYS A 7 12.76 -23.11 -9.03
C LYS A 7 12.88 -22.36 -10.37
N ASN A 8 11.85 -21.71 -10.91
CA ASN A 8 11.95 -21.09 -12.24
C ASN A 8 12.08 -19.56 -12.18
N ILE A 9 13.33 -19.08 -12.17
CA ILE A 9 13.63 -17.68 -12.47
C ILE A 9 13.46 -17.48 -13.99
N ILE A 10 12.46 -16.71 -14.40
CA ILE A 10 12.18 -16.38 -15.81
C ILE A 10 13.27 -15.47 -16.37
N SER A 11 13.69 -14.47 -15.60
CA SER A 11 14.77 -13.56 -15.97
C SER A 11 15.38 -12.89 -14.75
N SER A 12 16.64 -12.45 -14.87
CA SER A 12 17.31 -11.64 -13.85
C SER A 12 17.84 -10.35 -14.48
N TYR A 13 17.68 -9.22 -13.79
CA TYR A 13 18.17 -7.93 -14.25
C TYR A 13 18.55 -7.02 -13.07
N LYS A 14 19.54 -6.14 -13.27
CA LYS A 14 19.90 -5.14 -12.26
C LYS A 14 18.87 -4.00 -12.26
N ILE A 15 18.37 -3.63 -11.09
CA ILE A 15 17.47 -2.48 -10.96
C ILE A 15 18.31 -1.20 -11.18
N PRO A 16 17.90 -0.27 -12.07
CA PRO A 16 18.60 1.00 -12.27
C PRO A 16 18.81 1.73 -10.94
N PHE A 17 20.01 2.28 -10.73
CA PHE A 17 20.38 3.03 -9.51
C PHE A 17 20.34 2.21 -8.20
N SER A 18 20.37 0.88 -8.26
CA SER A 18 20.37 -0.01 -7.09
C SER A 18 21.37 -1.16 -7.25
N ASP A 19 21.90 -1.66 -6.14
CA ASP A 19 22.72 -2.88 -6.10
C ASP A 19 21.88 -4.17 -6.11
N VAL A 20 20.55 -4.04 -6.10
CA VAL A 20 19.61 -5.14 -6.12
C VAL A 20 19.48 -5.73 -7.52
N VAL A 21 19.62 -7.06 -7.61
CA VAL A 21 19.30 -7.84 -8.80
C VAL A 21 17.88 -8.38 -8.65
N ALA A 22 16.97 -7.91 -9.49
CA ALA A 22 15.63 -8.48 -9.56
C ALA A 22 15.70 -9.86 -10.22
N LYS A 23 15.08 -10.85 -9.58
CA LYS A 23 14.82 -12.21 -10.06
C LYS A 23 13.33 -12.30 -10.39
N LYS A 24 12.96 -12.10 -11.65
CA LYS A 24 11.58 -12.26 -12.09
C LYS A 24 11.24 -13.75 -12.09
N ARG A 25 10.40 -14.18 -11.16
CA ARG A 25 9.97 -15.59 -11.02
C ARG A 25 8.63 -15.89 -11.67
N ARG A 26 7.82 -14.84 -11.91
CA ARG A 26 6.47 -14.95 -12.44
C ARG A 26 6.11 -13.76 -13.33
N ASN A 27 5.19 -13.97 -14.26
CA ASN A 27 4.51 -12.89 -14.95
C ASN A 27 3.21 -12.59 -14.21
N ALA A 28 3.16 -11.46 -13.49
CA ALA A 28 1.97 -11.04 -12.75
C ALA A 28 0.82 -10.52 -13.64
N ILE A 29 1.06 -10.35 -14.94
CA ILE A 29 0.08 -9.80 -15.90
C ILE A 29 -0.15 -10.79 -17.05
N TRP A 30 0.89 -11.06 -17.82
CA TRP A 30 0.83 -11.84 -19.06
C TRP A 30 0.92 -13.35 -18.81
N ASN A 31 0.31 -14.14 -19.69
CA ASN A 31 0.42 -15.61 -19.71
C ASN A 31 0.08 -16.30 -18.38
N ARG A 32 -0.90 -15.75 -17.64
CA ARG A 32 -1.48 -16.36 -16.45
C ARG A 32 -3.00 -16.37 -16.54
N ILE A 33 -3.64 -17.28 -15.80
CA ILE A 33 -5.09 -17.27 -15.63
C ILE A 33 -5.43 -16.26 -14.53
N TRP A 34 -6.31 -15.31 -14.85
CA TRP A 34 -6.78 -14.31 -13.90
C TRP A 34 -7.99 -14.85 -13.14
N ASN A 35 -7.96 -14.75 -11.81
CA ASN A 35 -9.14 -15.05 -11.01
C ASN A 35 -10.07 -13.83 -10.94
N ILE A 36 -11.30 -14.03 -10.46
CA ILE A 36 -12.30 -12.96 -10.38
C ILE A 36 -11.86 -11.76 -9.52
N ARG A 37 -11.05 -12.00 -8.47
CA ARG A 37 -10.54 -10.93 -7.60
C ARG A 37 -9.47 -10.11 -8.31
N ASP A 38 -8.61 -10.74 -9.10
CA ASP A 38 -7.64 -10.05 -9.94
C ASP A 38 -8.36 -9.14 -10.94
N MET A 39 -9.41 -9.65 -11.59
CA MET A 39 -10.24 -8.87 -12.50
C MET A 39 -10.89 -7.68 -11.79
N ILE A 40 -11.48 -7.89 -10.61
CA ILE A 40 -12.07 -6.80 -9.82
C ILE A 40 -11.03 -5.74 -9.48
N TYR A 41 -9.83 -6.13 -9.02
CA TYR A 41 -8.77 -5.18 -8.68
C TYR A 41 -8.24 -4.43 -9.90
N ALA A 42 -8.04 -5.10 -11.04
CA ALA A 42 -7.67 -4.41 -12.28
C ALA A 42 -8.76 -3.45 -12.75
N THR A 43 -10.03 -3.85 -12.70
CA THR A 43 -11.15 -2.98 -13.07
C THR A 43 -11.20 -1.76 -12.17
N VAL A 44 -11.13 -1.93 -10.84
CA VAL A 44 -11.10 -0.80 -9.90
C VAL A 44 -9.90 0.11 -10.17
N LEU A 45 -8.71 -0.46 -10.38
CA LEU A 45 -7.49 0.29 -10.68
C LEU A 45 -7.67 1.12 -11.96
N VAL A 46 -8.11 0.50 -13.05
CA VAL A 46 -8.35 1.19 -14.33
C VAL A 46 -9.41 2.28 -14.17
N LEU A 47 -10.53 1.99 -13.50
CA LEU A 47 -11.61 2.97 -13.31
C LEU A 47 -11.15 4.19 -12.51
N VAL A 48 -10.36 4.00 -11.44
CA VAL A 48 -9.79 5.12 -10.67
C VAL A 48 -8.86 5.97 -11.54
N HIS A 49 -8.03 5.36 -12.39
CA HIS A 49 -7.12 6.10 -13.27
C HIS A 49 -7.87 6.82 -14.40
N LEU A 50 -8.88 6.18 -15.01
CA LEU A 50 -9.75 6.84 -15.98
C LEU A 50 -10.51 8.01 -15.34
N PHE A 51 -10.90 7.87 -14.07
CA PHE A 51 -11.56 8.95 -13.34
C PHE A 51 -10.65 10.17 -13.12
N CYS A 52 -9.32 9.99 -13.12
CA CYS A 52 -8.35 11.09 -13.03
C CYS A 52 -8.32 11.95 -14.30
N VAL A 53 -8.68 11.39 -15.46
CA VAL A 53 -8.74 12.13 -16.74
C VAL A 53 -9.76 13.28 -16.66
N PHE A 54 -10.77 13.18 -15.79
CA PHE A 54 -11.76 14.24 -15.60
C PHE A 54 -11.24 15.44 -14.78
N ALA A 55 -10.11 15.32 -14.07
CA ALA A 55 -9.64 16.36 -13.15
C ALA A 55 -9.42 17.74 -13.81
N PRO A 56 -8.79 17.86 -15.01
CA PRO A 56 -8.63 19.15 -15.69
C PRO A 56 -9.95 19.80 -16.08
N PHE A 57 -10.96 19.01 -16.45
CA PHE A 57 -12.27 19.51 -16.90
C PHE A 57 -13.16 20.02 -15.75
N TYR A 58 -12.87 19.60 -14.52
CA TYR A 58 -13.62 19.98 -13.33
C TYR A 58 -12.75 20.71 -12.29
N PHE A 59 -11.70 21.40 -12.73
CA PHE A 59 -10.82 22.16 -11.83
C PHE A 59 -11.53 23.38 -11.23
N ASN A 60 -11.39 23.55 -9.92
CA ASN A 60 -11.51 24.85 -9.26
C ASN A 60 -10.72 24.86 -7.95
N TRP A 61 -10.42 26.05 -7.44
CA TRP A 61 -9.61 26.22 -6.23
C TRP A 61 -10.21 25.59 -4.98
N LYS A 62 -11.53 25.61 -4.81
CA LYS A 62 -12.19 25.01 -3.63
C LYS A 62 -12.02 23.48 -3.64
N ALA A 63 -12.26 22.85 -4.79
CA ALA A 63 -12.12 21.41 -4.98
C ALA A 63 -10.66 20.96 -4.85
N PHE A 64 -9.71 21.75 -5.38
CA PHE A 64 -8.29 21.55 -5.19
C PHE A 64 -7.92 21.50 -3.71
N TRP A 65 -8.30 22.50 -2.92
CA TRP A 65 -7.98 22.53 -1.49
C TRP A 65 -8.66 21.42 -0.70
N VAL A 66 -9.90 21.05 -1.06
CA VAL A 66 -10.56 19.87 -0.49
C VAL A 66 -9.75 18.61 -0.77
N ALA A 67 -9.25 18.42 -1.98
CA ALA A 67 -8.37 17.30 -2.32
C ALA A 67 -7.07 17.31 -1.51
N VAL A 68 -6.42 18.47 -1.37
CA VAL A 68 -5.20 18.62 -0.57
C VAL A 68 -5.43 18.26 0.90
N VAL A 69 -6.48 18.79 1.53
CA VAL A 69 -6.83 18.49 2.92
C VAL A 69 -7.15 17.01 3.09
N LEU A 70 -7.96 16.46 2.19
CA LEU A 70 -8.33 15.06 2.23
C LEU A 70 -7.13 14.14 1.99
N TYR A 71 -6.17 14.52 1.15
CA TYR A 71 -4.90 13.82 0.95
C TYR A 71 -4.07 13.83 2.24
N TRP A 72 -3.95 15.00 2.87
CA TRP A 72 -3.23 15.16 4.13
C TRP A 72 -3.82 14.30 5.24
N ILE A 73 -5.15 14.33 5.41
CA ILE A 73 -5.85 13.55 6.42
C ILE A 73 -5.64 12.05 6.20
N THR A 74 -5.92 11.54 4.98
CA THR A 74 -5.84 10.10 4.73
C THR A 74 -4.40 9.58 4.76
N GLY A 75 -3.44 10.33 4.23
CA GLY A 75 -2.02 9.94 4.23
C GLY A 75 -1.41 9.90 5.63
N ASN A 76 -1.69 10.91 6.46
CA ASN A 76 -1.28 10.90 7.86
C ASN A 76 -2.00 9.81 8.66
N ALA A 77 -3.29 9.58 8.38
CA ALA A 77 -4.04 8.51 9.05
C ALA A 77 -3.46 7.12 8.76
N VAL A 78 -3.02 6.83 7.52
CA VAL A 78 -2.29 5.57 7.22
C VAL A 78 -1.01 5.48 8.05
N THR A 79 -0.24 6.57 8.14
CA THR A 79 1.03 6.59 8.90
C THR A 79 0.82 6.40 10.39
N ILE A 80 -0.14 7.11 10.98
CA ILE A 80 -0.43 7.08 12.42
C ILE A 80 -1.13 5.77 12.79
N SER A 81 -2.20 5.41 12.06
CA SER A 81 -3.02 4.24 12.37
C SER A 81 -2.43 2.96 11.79
N TYR A 82 -2.61 2.71 10.48
CA TYR A 82 -2.28 1.43 9.86
C TYR A 82 -0.82 1.04 10.10
N HIS A 83 0.10 1.98 9.90
CA HIS A 83 1.53 1.76 10.00
C HIS A 83 2.01 1.72 11.46
N ARG A 84 2.04 2.85 12.16
CA ARG A 84 2.71 2.95 13.48
C ARG A 84 1.91 2.34 14.63
N ASN A 85 0.60 2.59 14.69
CA ASN A 85 -0.24 2.11 15.80
C ASN A 85 -0.67 0.66 15.61
N LEU A 86 -1.22 0.27 14.46
CA LEU A 86 -1.77 -1.06 14.24
C LEU A 86 -0.71 -2.07 13.82
N ALA A 87 0.14 -1.77 12.83
CA ALA A 87 1.12 -2.74 12.37
C ALA A 87 2.34 -2.87 13.29
N HIS A 88 2.93 -1.74 13.69
CA HIS A 88 4.12 -1.73 14.54
C HIS A 88 3.85 -1.64 16.04
N MET A 89 2.61 -1.31 16.46
CA MET A 89 2.26 -1.16 17.87
C MET A 89 3.20 -0.22 18.63
N SER A 90 3.71 0.82 17.95
CA SER A 90 4.73 1.73 18.51
C SER A 90 4.18 2.65 19.60
N PHE A 91 2.86 2.81 19.69
CA PHE A 91 2.17 3.55 20.75
C PHE A 91 0.74 3.04 20.89
N LYS A 92 0.10 3.35 22.02
CA LYS A 92 -1.31 3.04 22.30
C LYS A 92 -2.16 4.29 22.18
N LEU A 93 -3.38 4.15 21.66
CA LEU A 93 -4.39 5.21 21.62
C LEU A 93 -5.61 4.80 22.44
N PRO A 94 -6.37 5.75 23.00
CA PRO A 94 -7.75 5.52 23.39
C PRO A 94 -8.55 4.97 22.20
N LYS A 95 -9.44 4.00 22.44
CA LYS A 95 -10.12 3.27 21.36
C LYS A 95 -10.91 4.16 20.39
N VAL A 96 -11.49 5.25 20.88
CA VAL A 96 -12.18 6.24 20.03
C VAL A 96 -11.22 6.85 19.01
N LEU A 97 -10.03 7.27 19.44
CA LEU A 97 -9.01 7.84 18.54
C LEU A 97 -8.42 6.78 17.62
N GLU A 98 -8.17 5.57 18.14
CA GLU A 98 -7.69 4.43 17.33
C GLU A 98 -8.64 4.16 16.14
N TYR A 99 -9.93 4.06 16.41
CA TYR A 99 -10.96 3.81 15.41
C TYR A 99 -11.16 4.98 14.47
N PHE A 100 -11.12 6.22 14.98
CA PHE A 100 -11.18 7.42 14.16
C PHE A 100 -10.05 7.45 13.12
N PHE A 101 -8.80 7.29 13.53
CA PHE A 101 -7.68 7.30 12.59
C PHE A 101 -7.71 6.09 11.65
N ALA A 102 -8.12 4.91 12.11
CA ALA A 102 -8.29 3.75 11.23
C ALA A 102 -9.39 3.98 10.17
N TYR A 103 -10.48 4.67 10.52
CA TYR A 103 -11.53 5.06 9.60
C TYR A 103 -11.00 6.03 8.53
N CYS A 104 -10.31 7.10 8.94
CA CYS A 104 -9.67 8.04 8.03
C CYS A 104 -8.65 7.35 7.11
N ALA A 105 -7.83 6.43 7.64
CA ALA A 105 -6.86 5.66 6.86
C ALA A 105 -7.55 4.77 5.81
N SER A 106 -8.73 4.24 6.10
CA SER A 106 -9.48 3.40 5.15
C SER A 106 -9.87 4.14 3.86
N HIS A 107 -10.02 5.47 3.92
CA HIS A 107 -10.27 6.31 2.75
C HIS A 107 -9.04 6.61 1.88
N ALA A 108 -7.87 6.03 2.19
CA ALA A 108 -6.67 6.11 1.36
C ALA A 108 -6.66 5.12 0.19
N LEU A 109 -7.70 4.28 0.03
CA LEU A 109 -7.82 3.27 -1.02
C LEU A 109 -6.70 2.19 -1.05
N GLN A 110 -5.94 2.01 0.03
CA GLN A 110 -4.87 1.00 0.13
C GLN A 110 -5.34 -0.36 0.68
N GLY A 111 -6.64 -0.54 0.88
CA GLY A 111 -7.25 -1.71 1.48
C GLY A 111 -7.76 -1.45 2.90
N HIS A 112 -8.60 -2.37 3.37
CA HIS A 112 -9.15 -2.29 4.72
C HIS A 112 -8.09 -2.63 5.78
N PRO A 113 -8.27 -2.22 7.06
CA PRO A 113 -7.20 -2.26 8.07
C PRO A 113 -6.62 -3.67 8.29
N ILE A 114 -7.49 -4.69 8.34
CA ILE A 114 -7.08 -6.09 8.53
C ILE A 114 -6.14 -6.57 7.41
N ASP A 115 -6.40 -6.22 6.16
CA ASP A 115 -5.59 -6.68 5.02
C ASP A 115 -4.27 -5.91 4.94
N TRP A 116 -4.33 -4.57 5.04
CA TRP A 116 -3.15 -3.72 5.00
C TRP A 116 -2.17 -4.09 6.12
N VAL A 117 -2.64 -4.16 7.36
CA VAL A 117 -1.80 -4.48 8.53
C VAL A 117 -1.23 -5.89 8.42
N SER A 118 -2.02 -6.85 7.91
CA SER A 118 -1.54 -8.21 7.69
C SER A 118 -0.38 -8.23 6.69
N LYS A 119 -0.56 -7.64 5.51
CA LYS A 119 0.47 -7.54 4.47
C LYS A 119 1.72 -6.84 4.98
N HIS A 120 1.55 -5.70 5.66
CA HIS A 120 2.65 -4.90 6.21
C HIS A 120 3.46 -5.64 7.27
N ARG A 121 2.80 -6.32 8.22
CA ARG A 121 3.47 -7.18 9.21
C ARG A 121 4.26 -8.32 8.55
N PHE A 122 3.73 -8.91 7.47
CA PHE A 122 4.45 -9.93 6.70
C PHE A 122 5.65 -9.35 5.94
N HIS A 123 5.48 -8.19 5.30
CA HIS A 123 6.57 -7.45 4.67
C HIS A 123 7.71 -7.20 5.66
N HIS A 124 7.45 -6.59 6.81
CA HIS A 124 8.51 -6.36 7.81
C HIS A 124 9.14 -7.64 8.37
N LYS A 125 8.36 -8.72 8.50
CA LYS A 125 8.88 -10.00 8.99
C LYS A 125 9.85 -10.65 8.00
N TYR A 126 9.63 -10.45 6.71
CA TYR A 126 10.34 -11.15 5.64
C TYR A 126 11.04 -10.23 4.66
N VAL A 127 11.21 -8.94 5.03
CA VAL A 127 11.75 -7.89 4.17
C VAL A 127 13.07 -8.37 3.54
N ASP A 128 13.20 -8.10 2.25
CA ASP A 128 14.34 -8.50 1.43
C ASP A 128 14.62 -10.00 1.37
N THR A 129 13.60 -10.82 1.63
CA THR A 129 13.63 -12.26 1.38
C THR A 129 12.57 -12.64 0.35
N GLU A 130 12.67 -13.87 -0.15
CA GLU A 130 11.67 -14.43 -1.06
C GLU A 130 10.28 -14.54 -0.43
N ARG A 131 10.13 -14.45 0.89
CA ARG A 131 8.83 -14.50 1.57
C ARG A 131 8.16 -13.14 1.73
N ASP A 132 8.84 -12.05 1.37
CA ASP A 132 8.24 -10.71 1.34
C ASP A 132 7.14 -10.67 0.26
N PRO A 133 5.90 -10.31 0.62
CA PRO A 133 4.78 -10.28 -0.33
C PRO A 133 5.01 -9.34 -1.51
N HIS A 134 5.78 -8.25 -1.38
CA HIS A 134 5.96 -7.29 -2.48
C HIS A 134 7.43 -6.86 -2.59
N SER A 135 8.32 -7.86 -2.56
CA SER A 135 9.76 -7.63 -2.59
C SER A 135 10.23 -6.98 -3.90
N PRO A 136 11.14 -6.00 -3.84
CA PRO A 136 11.87 -5.53 -5.02
C PRO A 136 12.66 -6.65 -5.73
N ILE A 137 12.96 -7.75 -5.02
CA ILE A 137 13.62 -8.93 -5.59
C ILE A 137 12.79 -9.55 -6.70
N ASP A 138 11.45 -9.46 -6.66
CA ASP A 138 10.58 -9.97 -7.73
C ASP A 138 10.49 -9.01 -8.94
N GLY A 139 11.11 -7.83 -8.84
CA GLY A 139 11.18 -6.81 -9.89
C GLY A 139 10.58 -5.47 -9.49
N PHE A 140 11.06 -4.41 -10.15
CA PHE A 140 10.60 -3.04 -9.91
C PHE A 140 9.07 -2.91 -10.10
N TRP A 141 8.57 -3.28 -11.27
CA TRP A 141 7.12 -3.20 -11.56
C TRP A 141 6.29 -4.12 -10.66
N PHE A 142 6.88 -5.24 -10.23
CA PHE A 142 6.21 -6.14 -9.32
C PHE A 142 5.99 -5.51 -7.96
N SER A 143 7.06 -5.04 -7.31
CA SER A 143 7.01 -4.34 -6.01
C SER A 143 6.24 -3.03 -6.06
N HIS A 144 6.24 -2.33 -7.21
CA HIS A 144 5.52 -1.07 -7.36
C HIS A 144 4.01 -1.23 -7.48
N ILE A 145 3.50 -2.11 -8.37
CA ILE A 145 2.05 -2.17 -8.65
C ILE A 145 1.53 -3.57 -8.97
N ASN A 146 2.30 -4.44 -9.63
CA ASN A 146 1.73 -5.70 -10.14
C ASN A 146 1.35 -6.68 -9.03
N TRP A 147 1.98 -6.59 -7.85
CA TRP A 147 1.63 -7.41 -6.69
C TRP A 147 0.17 -7.25 -6.27
N ILE A 148 -0.44 -6.10 -6.53
CA ILE A 148 -1.86 -5.81 -6.25
C ILE A 148 -2.77 -6.65 -7.14
N LEU A 149 -2.36 -6.88 -8.38
CA LEU A 149 -3.14 -7.59 -9.40
C LEU A 149 -3.02 -9.11 -9.30
N ASP A 150 -2.21 -9.61 -8.36
CA ASP A 150 -1.87 -11.02 -8.23
C ASP A 150 -2.34 -11.60 -6.89
N VAL A 151 -3.66 -11.81 -6.77
CA VAL A 151 -4.29 -12.11 -5.48
C VAL A 151 -3.89 -13.50 -4.97
N ASP A 152 -3.74 -14.49 -5.84
CA ASP A 152 -3.36 -15.83 -5.41
C ASP A 152 -1.91 -15.88 -4.90
N TYR A 153 -1.01 -15.10 -5.51
CA TYR A 153 0.33 -14.89 -4.99
C TYR A 153 0.32 -14.24 -3.60
N MET A 154 -0.50 -13.21 -3.41
CA MET A 154 -0.68 -12.56 -2.10
C MET A 154 -1.20 -13.54 -1.06
N VAL A 155 -2.21 -14.34 -1.41
CA VAL A 155 -2.79 -15.36 -0.52
C VAL A 155 -1.74 -16.42 -0.17
N TYR A 156 -0.89 -16.80 -1.13
CA TYR A 156 0.21 -17.74 -0.88
C TYR A 156 1.24 -17.18 0.11
N LYS A 157 1.71 -15.93 -0.08
CA LYS A 157 2.75 -15.32 0.77
C LYS A 157 2.25 -14.95 2.17
N VAL A 158 1.05 -14.36 2.26
CA VAL A 158 0.47 -13.82 3.49
C VAL A 158 -0.41 -14.84 4.22
N GLY A 159 -0.88 -15.88 3.52
CA GLY A 159 -1.73 -16.93 4.07
C GLY A 159 -3.11 -16.43 4.53
N LYS A 160 -3.71 -17.13 5.51
CA LYS A 160 -5.04 -16.82 6.06
C LYS A 160 -5.06 -15.58 7.00
N ARG A 161 -4.10 -14.65 6.88
CA ARG A 161 -3.98 -13.45 7.73
C ARG A 161 -4.04 -13.76 9.23
N LYS A 162 -3.33 -14.81 9.67
CA LYS A 162 -3.32 -15.25 11.08
C LYS A 162 -2.58 -14.27 12.01
N ASN A 163 -1.70 -13.45 11.44
CA ASN A 163 -0.91 -12.44 12.14
C ASN A 163 -1.68 -11.18 12.54
N VAL A 164 -3.00 -11.12 12.32
CA VAL A 164 -3.88 -9.98 12.68
C VAL A 164 -5.10 -10.44 13.50
N ALA A 165 -4.95 -11.48 14.32
CA ALA A 165 -6.00 -11.99 15.19
C ALA A 165 -6.49 -10.92 16.20
N ASP A 166 -5.61 -10.01 16.60
CA ASP A 166 -5.89 -8.83 17.43
C ASP A 166 -6.91 -7.88 16.78
N LEU A 167 -6.84 -7.66 15.47
CA LEU A 167 -7.81 -6.83 14.74
C LEU A 167 -9.10 -7.62 14.47
N ARG A 168 -9.00 -8.89 14.09
CA ARG A 168 -10.16 -9.73 13.72
C ARG A 168 -11.14 -9.99 14.87
N LYS A 169 -10.69 -9.86 16.12
CA LYS A 169 -11.55 -9.98 17.32
C LYS A 169 -12.40 -8.74 17.58
N GLN A 170 -12.09 -7.61 16.94
CA GLN A 170 -12.79 -6.35 17.18
C GLN A 170 -13.87 -6.11 16.13
N PHE A 171 -15.10 -5.88 16.58
CA PHE A 171 -16.25 -5.65 15.70
C PHE A 171 -16.00 -4.51 14.70
N PHE A 172 -15.44 -3.39 15.16
CA PHE A 172 -15.17 -2.22 14.33
C PHE A 172 -14.34 -2.55 13.07
N TYR A 173 -13.23 -3.29 13.21
CA TYR A 173 -12.37 -3.64 12.08
C TYR A 173 -13.01 -4.66 11.13
N VAL A 174 -13.82 -5.57 11.67
CA VAL A 174 -14.59 -6.53 10.86
C VAL A 174 -15.71 -5.83 10.11
N PHE A 175 -16.40 -4.88 10.74
CA PHE A 175 -17.39 -4.02 10.10
C PHE A 175 -16.74 -3.27 8.94
N LEU A 176 -15.65 -2.54 9.20
CA LEU A 176 -14.94 -1.75 8.20
C LEU A 176 -14.42 -2.58 7.01
N MET A 177 -13.99 -3.82 7.27
CA MET A 177 -13.63 -4.77 6.21
C MET A 177 -14.85 -5.13 5.33
N LYS A 178 -16.00 -5.42 5.94
CA LYS A 178 -17.21 -5.83 5.22
C LYS A 178 -17.86 -4.69 4.44
N THR A 179 -17.77 -3.46 4.96
CA THR A 179 -18.39 -2.27 4.38
C THR A 179 -17.41 -1.36 3.65
N TYR A 180 -16.17 -1.81 3.42
CA TYR A 180 -15.08 -0.99 2.88
C TYR A 180 -15.48 -0.16 1.64
N LEU A 181 -16.12 -0.80 0.65
CA LEU A 181 -16.55 -0.11 -0.57
C LEU A 181 -17.68 0.90 -0.31
N LEU A 182 -18.59 0.60 0.62
CA LEU A 182 -19.70 1.49 0.98
C LEU A 182 -19.20 2.81 1.57
N HIS A 183 -18.13 2.78 2.38
CA HIS A 183 -17.54 4.00 2.93
C HIS A 183 -16.96 4.91 1.83
N HIS A 184 -16.35 4.35 0.79
CA HIS A 184 -15.84 5.12 -0.36
C HIS A 184 -16.98 5.72 -1.18
N ILE A 185 -18.03 4.94 -1.45
CA ILE A 185 -19.23 5.43 -2.14
C ILE A 185 -19.89 6.53 -1.32
N ALA A 186 -20.01 6.36 0.00
CA ALA A 186 -20.58 7.37 0.89
C ALA A 186 -19.79 8.68 0.85
N LEU A 187 -18.44 8.62 0.91
CA LEU A 187 -17.60 9.81 0.77
C LEU A 187 -17.80 10.49 -0.59
N GLY A 188 -17.87 9.72 -1.68
CA GLY A 188 -18.14 10.25 -3.02
C GLY A 188 -19.49 10.98 -3.09
N ILE A 189 -20.56 10.37 -2.57
CA ILE A 189 -21.89 10.99 -2.51
C ILE A 189 -21.85 12.29 -1.68
N LEU A 190 -21.17 12.29 -0.54
CA LEU A 190 -21.04 13.48 0.30
C LEU A 190 -20.29 14.61 -0.41
N LEU A 191 -19.20 14.30 -1.10
CA LEU A 191 -18.44 15.27 -1.89
C LEU A 191 -19.25 15.84 -3.04
N TYR A 192 -19.98 14.98 -3.76
CA TYR A 192 -20.86 15.42 -4.84
C TYR A 192 -21.98 16.32 -4.31
N LYS A 193 -22.63 15.96 -3.19
CA LYS A 193 -23.65 16.81 -2.57
C LYS A 193 -23.08 18.16 -2.11
N TRP A 194 -21.82 18.20 -1.69
CA TRP A 194 -21.21 19.41 -1.15
C TRP A 194 -20.76 20.40 -2.24
N GLY A 195 -20.17 19.92 -3.33
CA GLY A 195 -19.61 20.80 -4.36
C GLY A 195 -19.68 20.26 -5.78
N GLY A 196 -20.59 19.32 -6.04
CA GLY A 196 -20.85 18.75 -7.36
C GLY A 196 -19.69 17.92 -7.91
N MET A 197 -19.64 17.84 -9.24
CA MET A 197 -18.59 17.11 -9.96
C MET A 197 -17.17 17.55 -9.61
N PRO A 198 -16.84 18.86 -9.46
CA PRO A 198 -15.51 19.26 -9.04
C PRO A 198 -15.05 18.62 -7.72
N PHE A 199 -15.90 18.62 -6.69
CA PHE A 199 -15.53 18.05 -5.39
C PHE A 199 -15.44 16.53 -5.43
N LEU A 200 -16.33 15.88 -6.18
CA LEU A 200 -16.26 14.44 -6.39
C LEU A 200 -14.97 14.04 -7.11
N VAL A 201 -14.68 14.67 -8.24
CA VAL A 201 -13.51 14.36 -9.08
C VAL A 201 -12.22 14.64 -8.31
N TRP A 202 -12.05 15.85 -7.78
CA TRP A 202 -10.82 16.21 -7.07
C TRP A 202 -10.69 15.50 -5.71
N GLY A 203 -11.79 15.37 -4.96
CA GLY A 203 -11.76 14.76 -3.63
C GLY A 203 -11.56 13.24 -3.64
N MET A 204 -11.98 12.54 -4.70
CA MET A 204 -11.82 11.09 -4.83
C MET A 204 -10.54 10.67 -5.59
N ASN A 205 -9.95 11.54 -6.41
CA ASN A 205 -8.73 11.25 -7.17
C ASN A 205 -7.45 11.36 -6.33
N LYS A 206 -7.29 10.46 -5.36
CA LYS A 206 -6.09 10.35 -4.50
C LYS A 206 -5.31 9.07 -4.76
N TRP A 207 -4.77 8.94 -5.98
CA TRP A 207 -4.13 7.70 -6.42
C TRP A 207 -2.61 7.68 -6.22
N TRP A 208 -2.00 8.81 -5.87
CA TRP A 208 -0.60 8.88 -5.45
C TRP A 208 -0.52 9.17 -3.95
N GLN A 209 0.48 8.62 -3.27
CA GLN A 209 0.90 9.06 -1.93
C GLN A 209 2.42 9.22 -1.94
N VAL A 210 2.88 10.45 -1.75
CA VAL A 210 4.30 10.75 -1.54
C VAL A 210 4.60 10.51 -0.06
N ASP A 211 5.66 9.77 0.24
CA ASP A 211 6.19 9.65 1.60
C ASP A 211 6.89 10.97 2.00
N ILE A 212 6.07 11.95 2.35
CA ILE A 212 6.53 13.27 2.79
C ILE A 212 7.42 13.12 4.04
N GLY A 213 7.15 12.15 4.90
CA GLY A 213 7.95 11.90 6.10
C GLY A 213 9.39 11.55 5.76
N TRP A 214 9.60 10.60 4.84
CA TRP A 214 10.93 10.25 4.36
C TRP A 214 11.62 11.41 3.63
N CYS A 215 10.90 12.14 2.77
CA CYS A 215 11.46 13.31 2.09
C CYS A 215 11.94 14.38 3.08
N VAL A 216 11.16 14.64 4.14
CA VAL A 216 11.51 15.57 5.20
C VAL A 216 12.72 15.07 5.99
N ILE A 217 12.75 13.80 6.40
CA ILE A 217 13.92 13.23 7.10
C ILE A 217 15.19 13.37 6.26
N ARG A 218 15.12 13.07 4.96
CA ARG A 218 16.27 13.22 4.04
C ARG A 218 16.68 14.67 3.80
N LEU A 219 15.73 15.61 3.83
CA LEU A 219 16.04 17.04 3.79
C LEU A 219 16.74 17.48 5.07
N LEU A 220 16.19 17.13 6.23
CA LEU A 220 16.75 17.44 7.54
C LEU A 220 18.15 16.85 7.72
N GLU A 221 18.38 15.63 7.24
CA GLU A 221 19.69 14.99 7.22
C GLU A 221 20.69 15.78 6.36
N ARG A 222 20.29 16.22 5.16
CA ARG A 222 21.14 17.03 4.27
C ARG A 222 21.50 18.40 4.85
N VAL A 223 20.60 19.01 5.62
CA VAL A 223 20.87 20.30 6.28
C VAL A 223 21.45 20.14 7.69
N GLY A 224 21.81 18.91 8.09
CA GLY A 224 22.48 18.62 9.36
C GLY A 224 21.57 18.69 10.60
N LEU A 225 20.26 18.80 10.43
CA LEU A 225 19.27 18.88 11.53
C LEU A 225 18.80 17.49 12.01
N ALA A 226 18.94 16.46 11.18
CA ALA A 226 18.71 15.07 11.58
C ALA A 226 20.02 14.30 11.55
N THR A 227 20.48 13.82 12.72
CA THR A 227 21.64 12.94 12.87
C THR A 227 21.19 11.50 13.10
N ASP A 228 22.09 10.53 12.90
CA ASP A 228 21.86 9.11 13.20
C ASP A 228 20.63 8.49 12.51
N VAL A 229 20.31 8.96 11.30
CA VAL A 229 19.24 8.39 10.48
C VAL A 229 19.56 6.93 10.21
N LYS A 230 18.81 6.03 10.86
CA LYS A 230 18.99 4.59 10.72
C LYS A 230 18.62 4.14 9.32
N VAL A 231 19.64 3.86 8.52
CA VAL A 231 19.54 3.18 7.23
C VAL A 231 19.91 1.69 7.39
N PRO A 232 19.57 0.82 6.42
CA PRO A 232 19.98 -0.58 6.47
C PRO A 232 21.49 -0.70 6.67
N SER A 233 21.93 -1.49 7.65
CA SER A 233 23.36 -1.69 7.94
C SER A 233 24.06 -2.43 6.81
N GLU A 234 25.39 -2.33 6.73
CA GLU A 234 26.15 -3.09 5.71
C GLU A 234 25.93 -4.59 5.83
N SER A 235 25.74 -5.13 7.04
CA SER A 235 25.36 -6.54 7.23
C SER A 235 23.97 -6.88 6.67
N GLN A 236 23.01 -5.93 6.75
CA GLN A 236 21.69 -6.10 6.17
C GLN A 236 21.77 -6.03 4.64
N LYS A 237 22.50 -5.04 4.10
CA LYS A 237 22.78 -4.94 2.66
C LYS A 237 23.55 -6.17 2.13
N GLN A 238 24.48 -6.72 2.89
CA GLN A 238 25.23 -7.92 2.53
C GLN A 238 24.34 -9.16 2.55
N LYS A 239 23.48 -9.32 3.57
CA LYS A 239 22.45 -10.39 3.58
C LYS A 239 21.54 -10.29 2.34
N MET A 240 21.12 -9.08 1.96
CA MET A 240 20.40 -8.88 0.70
C MET A 240 21.21 -9.37 -0.50
N LYS A 241 22.50 -9.00 -0.60
CA LYS A 241 23.38 -9.47 -1.69
C LYS A 241 23.49 -11.00 -1.75
N THR A 242 23.59 -11.67 -0.59
CA THR A 242 23.69 -13.13 -0.50
C THR A 242 22.37 -13.82 -0.89
N TYR A 243 21.20 -13.32 -0.46
CA TYR A 243 19.89 -13.82 -0.94
C TYR A 243 19.70 -13.60 -2.46
N LEU A 244 20.32 -12.54 -2.98
CA LEU A 244 20.31 -12.21 -4.41
C LEU A 244 21.30 -13.04 -5.23
N GLY A 245 22.06 -13.94 -4.63
CA GLY A 245 22.95 -14.87 -5.32
C GLY A 245 24.25 -14.22 -5.81
N LYS A 246 24.85 -13.36 -4.98
CA LYS A 246 26.25 -12.94 -5.09
C LYS A 246 27.03 -13.43 -3.88
#